data_AF-A0A8T4EIT4-F1
#
_entry.id   AF-A0A8T4EIT4-F1
#
_cell.length_a   1.000
_cell.length_b   1.000
_cell.length_c   1.000
_cell.angle_alpha   90.00
_cell.angle_beta   90.00
_cell.angle_gamma   90.00
#
_symmetry.space_group_name_H-M   'P 1'
#
loop_
_entity.id
_entity.type
_entity.pdbx_description
1 polymer ?
#
loop_
_entity_poly.entity_id
_entity_poly.type
_entity_poly.pdbx_seq_one_letter_code
_entity_poly.pdbx_strand_id
1 'polypeptide(L)'
;MGETETQTKELPPKVKITSYFILAEVIAGLIIAGYGLYLWGNWENGIGLVMAIIGIWVYFRFIKLDPQAWTIAFIFNIAAAVLYAIGENWPGVILSVLVIFFLLMPDVKSHFGQ
;
A
#
# COMPACT_ATOMS: atom_id res chain seq x y z
N MET A 1 -39.77 -8.49 -1.85
CA MET A 1 -38.68 -7.49 -1.73
C MET A 1 -37.74 -8.01 -0.67
N GLY A 2 -36.68 -8.71 -1.07
CA GLY A 2 -35.63 -9.13 -0.16
C GLY A 2 -34.68 -7.96 0.00
N GLU A 3 -34.63 -7.39 1.20
CA GLU A 3 -33.57 -6.46 1.57
C GLU A 3 -32.25 -7.21 1.44
N THR A 4 -31.48 -6.91 0.38
CA THR A 4 -30.06 -7.25 0.33
C THR A 4 -29.40 -6.44 1.43
N GLU A 5 -29.40 -6.99 2.65
CA GLU A 5 -28.45 -6.60 3.69
C GLU A 5 -27.08 -6.71 3.05
N THR A 6 -26.52 -5.56 2.68
CA THR A 6 -25.14 -5.50 2.25
C THR A 6 -24.35 -5.67 3.53
N GLN A 7 -24.19 -6.92 3.99
CA GLN A 7 -23.33 -7.26 5.11
C GLN A 7 -21.95 -6.75 4.72
N THR A 8 -21.61 -5.58 5.23
CA THR A 8 -20.29 -4.99 5.09
C THR A 8 -19.41 -5.89 5.93
N LYS A 9 -18.81 -6.89 5.29
CA LYS A 9 -17.89 -7.81 5.95
C LYS A 9 -16.79 -6.96 6.55
N GLU A 10 -16.86 -6.72 7.86
CA GLU A 10 -15.87 -5.92 8.55
C GLU A 10 -14.51 -6.60 8.41
N LEU A 11 -13.50 -5.83 8.01
CA LEU A 11 -12.14 -6.32 7.94
C LEU A 11 -11.62 -6.65 9.35
N PRO A 12 -10.88 -7.75 9.53
CA PRO A 12 -10.21 -8.04 10.78
C PRO A 12 -9.38 -6.83 11.23
N PRO A 13 -9.37 -6.46 12.52
CA PRO A 13 -8.79 -5.20 12.98
C PRO A 13 -7.35 -4.95 12.52
N LYS A 14 -6.49 -5.98 12.56
CA LYS A 14 -5.09 -5.86 12.11
C LYS A 14 -4.95 -5.73 10.59
N VAL A 15 -5.79 -6.42 9.82
CA VAL A 15 -5.85 -6.25 8.35
C VAL A 15 -6.33 -4.85 8.01
N LYS A 16 -7.34 -4.34 8.72
CA LYS A 16 -7.83 -2.96 8.56
C LYS A 16 -6.74 -1.93 8.84
N ILE A 17 -6.01 -2.07 9.94
CA ILE A 17 -4.86 -1.20 10.27
C ILE A 17 -3.79 -1.28 9.17
N THR A 18 -3.42 -2.49 8.75
CA THR A 18 -2.43 -2.69 7.68
C THR A 18 -2.88 -2.06 6.37
N SER A 19 -4.17 -2.16 6.04
CA SER A 19 -4.74 -1.51 4.85
C SER A 19 -4.66 0.01 4.90
N TYR A 20 -4.80 0.61 6.10
CA TYR A 20 -4.59 2.05 6.27
C TYR A 20 -3.14 2.46 6.10
N PHE A 21 -2.18 1.63 6.53
CA PHE A 21 -0.76 1.89 6.26
C PHE A 21 -0.45 1.83 4.76
N ILE A 22 -0.96 0.82 4.05
CA ILE A 22 -0.83 0.73 2.58
C ILE A 22 -1.46 1.96 1.91
N LEU A 23 -2.64 2.38 2.38
CA LEU A 23 -3.31 3.56 1.83
C LEU A 23 -2.54 4.87 2.13
N ALA A 24 -1.97 5.00 3.32
CA ALA A 24 -1.14 6.14 3.68
C ALA A 24 0.12 6.22 2.79
N GLU A 25 0.73 5.08 2.49
CA GLU A 25 1.87 4.98 1.57
C GLU A 25 1.50 5.47 0.17
N VAL A 26 0.37 5.02 -0.35
CA VAL A 26 -0.18 5.48 -1.63
C VAL A 26 -0.38 6.99 -1.64
N ILE A 27 -1.02 7.54 -0.61
CA ILE A 27 -1.31 8.98 -0.53
C ILE A 27 0.00 9.77 -0.45
N ALA A 28 0.96 9.32 0.35
CA ALA A 28 2.28 9.96 0.42
C ALA A 28 2.99 9.93 -0.95
N GLY A 29 2.95 8.79 -1.65
CA GLY A 29 3.48 8.65 -3.00
C GLY A 29 2.83 9.61 -3.99
N LEU A 30 1.51 9.78 -3.95
CA LEU A 30 0.78 10.75 -4.80
C LEU A 30 1.16 12.19 -4.50
N ILE A 31 1.27 12.56 -3.22
CA ILE A 31 1.64 13.92 -2.81
C ILE A 31 3.04 14.25 -3.30
N ILE A 32 4.00 13.36 -3.08
CA ILE A 32 5.40 13.57 -3.48
C ILE A 32 5.52 13.62 -5.00
N ALA A 33 4.86 12.71 -5.72
CA ALA A 33 4.84 12.72 -7.18
C ALA A 33 4.20 14.00 -7.74
N GLY A 34 3.05 14.42 -7.18
CA GLY A 34 2.35 15.64 -7.60
C GLY A 34 3.16 16.90 -7.33
N TYR A 35 3.77 17.01 -6.15
CA TYR A 35 4.61 18.15 -5.77
C TYR A 35 5.88 18.22 -6.63
N GLY A 36 6.53 17.07 -6.87
CA GLY A 36 7.72 16.99 -7.71
C GLY A 36 7.44 17.30 -9.18
N LEU A 37 6.33 16.81 -9.73
CA LEU A 37 5.89 17.15 -11.10
C LEU A 37 5.59 18.65 -11.24
N TYR A 38 4.91 19.25 -10.25
CA TYR A 38 4.54 20.67 -10.28
C TYR A 38 5.76 21.59 -10.21
N LEU A 39 6.73 21.29 -9.35
CA LEU A 39 7.86 22.20 -9.14
C LEU A 39 9.01 21.96 -10.11
N TRP A 40 9.40 20.70 -10.36
CA TRP A 40 10.72 20.39 -10.94
C TRP A 40 10.62 19.74 -12.32
N GLY A 41 9.44 19.31 -12.77
CA GLY A 41 9.23 18.71 -14.10
C GLY A 41 10.07 17.45 -14.39
N ASN A 42 10.76 16.91 -13.38
CA ASN A 42 11.69 15.79 -13.53
C ASN A 42 10.95 14.46 -13.64
N TRP A 43 11.48 13.60 -14.52
CA TRP A 43 10.95 12.26 -14.82
C TRP A 43 10.94 11.32 -13.61
N GLU A 44 11.83 11.53 -12.64
CA GLU A 44 11.92 10.79 -11.37
C GLU A 44 10.60 10.83 -10.59
N ASN A 45 9.85 11.93 -10.71
CA ASN A 45 8.53 12.09 -10.09
C ASN A 45 7.45 11.22 -10.74
N GLY A 46 7.66 10.80 -12.00
CA GLY A 46 6.80 9.84 -12.68
C GLY A 46 6.82 8.45 -12.03
N ILE A 47 7.95 8.05 -11.43
CA ILE A 47 8.07 6.78 -10.70
C ILE A 47 7.15 6.79 -9.48
N GLY A 48 7.13 7.89 -8.71
CA GLY A 48 6.23 8.03 -7.56
C GLY A 48 4.75 7.89 -7.94
N LEU A 49 4.36 8.43 -9.10
CA LEU A 49 2.99 8.30 -9.62
C LEU A 49 2.65 6.84 -9.99
N VAL A 50 3.56 6.16 -10.69
CA VAL A 50 3.39 4.75 -11.05
C VAL A 50 3.28 3.88 -9.79
N MET A 51 4.15 4.12 -8.81
CA MET A 51 4.13 3.42 -7.52
C MET A 51 2.81 3.65 -6.79
N ALA A 52 2.28 4.87 -6.78
CA ALA A 52 0.99 5.16 -6.18
C ALA A 52 -0.17 4.42 -6.89
N ILE A 53 -0.18 4.37 -8.22
CA ILE A 53 -1.20 3.62 -8.98
C ILE A 53 -1.16 2.13 -8.62
N ILE A 54 0.03 1.54 -8.61
CA ILE A 54 0.20 0.14 -8.22
C ILE A 54 -0.24 -0.05 -6.77
N GLY A 55 0.14 0.84 -5.86
CA GLY A 55 -0.24 0.78 -4.45
C GLY A 55 -1.76 0.88 -4.24
N ILE A 56 -2.48 1.70 -5.01
CA ILE A 56 -3.96 1.74 -5.00
C ILE A 56 -4.53 0.37 -5.37
N TRP A 57 -3.99 -0.24 -6.41
CA TRP A 57 -4.43 -1.56 -6.86
C TRP A 57 -4.14 -2.64 -5.80
N VAL A 58 -2.97 -2.59 -5.14
CA VAL A 58 -2.62 -3.46 -4.02
C VAL A 58 -3.60 -3.26 -2.86
N TYR A 59 -3.89 -2.01 -2.48
CA TYR A 59 -4.84 -1.68 -1.41
C TYR A 59 -6.21 -2.32 -1.67
N PHE A 60 -6.75 -2.17 -2.88
CA PHE A 60 -8.05 -2.76 -3.23
C PHE A 60 -8.06 -4.29 -3.18
N ARG A 61 -6.97 -4.95 -3.58
CA ARG A 61 -6.84 -6.41 -3.43
C ARG A 61 -6.73 -6.81 -1.96
N PHE A 62 -6.00 -6.03 -1.16
CA PHE A 62 -5.77 -6.30 0.25
C PHE A 62 -7.07 -6.23 1.07
N ILE A 63 -7.89 -5.19 0.87
CA ILE A 63 -9.20 -5.06 1.54
C ILE A 63 -10.24 -6.11 1.06
N LYS A 64 -10.00 -6.73 -0.09
CA LYS A 64 -10.83 -7.84 -0.61
C LYS A 64 -10.38 -9.21 -0.09
N LEU A 65 -9.32 -9.27 0.71
CA LEU A 65 -8.72 -10.52 1.20
C LEU A 65 -8.37 -11.49 0.05
N ASP A 66 -7.91 -10.95 -1.08
CA ASP A 66 -7.43 -11.78 -2.19
C ASP A 66 -6.19 -12.58 -1.72
N PRO A 67 -6.15 -13.91 -1.89
CA PRO A 67 -5.05 -14.75 -1.39
C PRO A 67 -3.65 -14.32 -1.84
N GLN A 68 -3.55 -13.67 -3.01
CA GLN A 68 -2.29 -13.17 -3.53
C GLN A 68 -1.93 -11.77 -3.02
N ALA A 69 -2.88 -11.04 -2.43
CA ALA A 69 -2.70 -9.65 -2.03
C ALA A 69 -1.57 -9.48 -1.02
N TRP A 70 -1.39 -10.43 -0.11
CA TRP A 70 -0.29 -10.39 0.86
C TRP A 70 1.08 -10.42 0.16
N THR A 71 1.28 -11.40 -0.74
CA THR A 71 2.57 -11.56 -1.45
C THR A 71 2.86 -10.36 -2.32
N ILE A 72 1.84 -9.88 -3.04
CA ILE A 72 1.96 -8.70 -3.88
C ILE A 72 2.29 -7.47 -3.03
N ALA A 73 1.58 -7.24 -1.91
CA ALA A 73 1.83 -6.11 -1.02
C ALA A 73 3.24 -6.16 -0.41
N PHE A 74 3.70 -7.35 -0.04
CA PHE A 74 5.03 -7.56 0.53
C PHE A 74 6.14 -7.24 -0.48
N ILE A 75 6.06 -7.82 -1.69
CA ILE A 75 7.03 -7.56 -2.76
C ILE A 75 7.00 -6.09 -3.19
N PHE A 76 5.80 -5.52 -3.34
CA PHE A 76 5.62 -4.12 -3.69
C PHE A 76 6.28 -3.20 -2.67
N ASN A 77 6.08 -3.43 -1.38
CA ASN A 77 6.66 -2.60 -0.33
C ASN A 77 8.19 -2.74 -0.24
N ILE A 78 8.75 -3.93 -0.52
CA ILE A 78 10.21 -4.10 -0.63
C ILE A 78 10.74 -3.26 -1.80
N ALA A 79 10.10 -3.36 -2.97
CA ALA A 79 10.50 -2.57 -4.13
C ALA A 79 10.35 -1.06 -3.87
N ALA A 80 9.25 -0.65 -3.21
CA ALA A 80 9.00 0.74 -2.83
C ALA A 80 10.07 1.28 -1.90
N ALA A 81 10.44 0.53 -0.85
CA ALA A 81 11.49 0.93 0.08
C ALA A 81 12.83 1.17 -0.64
N VAL A 82 13.20 0.29 -1.58
CA VAL A 82 14.43 0.45 -2.36
C VAL A 82 14.36 1.68 -3.28
N LEU A 83 13.25 1.85 -4.00
CA LEU A 83 13.07 3.00 -4.91
C LEU A 83 13.04 4.33 -4.15
N TYR A 84 12.37 4.38 -3.00
CA TYR A 84 12.36 5.57 -2.14
C TYR A 84 13.74 5.86 -1.56
N ALA A 85 14.54 4.85 -1.23
CA ALA A 85 15.91 5.07 -0.76
C ALA A 85 16.81 5.67 -1.85
N ILE A 86 16.67 5.21 -3.10
CA ILE A 86 17.40 5.76 -4.25
C ILE A 86 17.02 7.23 -4.49
N GLY A 87 15.73 7.57 -4.37
CA GLY A 87 15.24 8.94 -4.50
C GLY A 87 15.37 9.78 -3.23
N GLU A 88 16.14 9.34 -2.23
CA GLU A 88 16.34 10.00 -0.92
C GLU A 88 15.04 10.34 -0.15
N ASN A 89 13.93 9.67 -0.48
CA ASN A 89 12.64 9.81 0.17
C ASN A 89 12.57 8.95 1.44
N TRP A 90 13.34 9.34 2.46
CA TRP A 90 13.37 8.64 3.76
C TRP A 90 12.00 8.44 4.41
N PRO A 91 11.06 9.40 4.37
CA PRO A 91 9.70 9.17 4.85
C PRO A 91 9.01 8.00 4.15
N GLY A 92 9.16 7.90 2.82
CA GLY A 92 8.66 6.77 2.04
C GLY A 92 9.29 5.44 2.46
N VAL A 93 10.62 5.41 2.63
CA VAL A 93 11.34 4.21 3.11
C VAL A 93 10.79 3.72 4.44
N ILE A 94 10.66 4.62 5.42
CA ILE A 94 10.15 4.28 6.76
C ILE A 94 8.74 3.70 6.67
N LEU A 95 7.88 4.30 5.86
CA LEU A 95 6.50 3.88 5.72
C LEU A 95 6.39 2.50 5.06
N SER A 96 7.14 2.24 3.98
CA SER A 96 7.17 0.92 3.34
C SER A 96 7.72 -0.16 4.29
N VAL A 97 8.75 0.17 5.08
CA VAL A 97 9.30 -0.75 6.09
C VAL A 97 8.27 -1.05 7.19
N LEU A 98 7.53 -0.05 7.65
CA LEU A 98 6.44 -0.26 8.61
C LEU A 98 5.37 -1.18 8.05
N VAL A 99 4.94 -0.98 6.80
CA VAL A 99 3.97 -1.88 6.14
C VAL A 99 4.51 -3.30 6.10
N ILE A 100 5.79 -3.50 5.75
CA ILE A 100 6.43 -4.83 5.76
C ILE A 100 6.33 -5.47 7.15
N PHE A 101 6.63 -4.74 8.22
CA PHE A 101 6.51 -5.26 9.59
C PHE A 101 5.07 -5.67 9.93
N PHE A 102 4.08 -4.90 9.52
CA PHE A 102 2.66 -5.24 9.72
C PHE A 102 2.25 -6.46 8.90
N LEU A 103 2.70 -6.58 7.65
CA LEU A 103 2.44 -7.75 6.81
C LEU A 103 3.03 -9.03 7.42
N LEU A 104 4.18 -8.95 8.08
CA LEU A 104 4.81 -10.10 8.74
C LEU A 104 4.09 -10.56 10.03
N MET A 105 3.12 -9.81 10.54
CA MET A 105 2.35 -10.23 11.72
C MET A 105 1.49 -11.47 11.39
N PRO A 106 1.49 -12.52 12.24
CA PRO A 106 0.68 -13.73 12.02
C PRO A 106 -0.82 -13.43 11.87
N ASP A 107 -1.32 -12.46 12.63
CA ASP A 107 -2.71 -12.00 12.61
C ASP A 107 -3.10 -11.29 11.30
N VAL A 108 -2.13 -10.91 10.47
CA VAL A 108 -2.38 -10.34 9.14
C VAL A 108 -2.22 -11.45 8.10
N LYS A 109 -1.09 -12.16 8.14
CA LYS A 109 -0.69 -13.18 7.17
C LYS A 109 -1.71 -14.33 7.04
N SER A 110 -2.22 -14.83 8.17
CA SER A 110 -3.19 -15.94 8.22
C SER A 110 -4.50 -15.68 7.48
N HIS A 111 -4.93 -14.41 7.36
CA HIS A 111 -6.15 -14.05 6.64
C HIS A 111 -6.03 -14.16 5.12
N PHE A 112 -4.81 -14.38 4.60
CA PHE A 112 -4.51 -14.55 3.18
C PHE A 112 -4.06 -15.98 2.84
N GLY A 113 -4.13 -16.92 3.79
CA GLY A 113 -3.75 -18.32 3.59
C GLY A 113 -2.24 -18.58 3.57
N GLN A 114 -1.46 -17.76 4.28
CA GLN A 114 0.00 -17.86 4.39
C GLN A 114 0.47 -17.90 5.84
#